data_AF-A0A7W7YAW3-F1
#
_entry.id   AF-A0A7W7YAW3-F1
#
_cell.length_a   1.000
_cell.length_b   1.000
_cell.length_c   1.000
_cell.angle_alpha   90.00
_cell.angle_beta   90.00
_cell.angle_gamma   90.00
#
_symmetry.space_group_name_H-M   'P 1'
#
loop_
_entity.id
_entity.type
_entity.pdbx_description
1 polymer ?
#
loop_
_entity_poly.entity_id
_entity_poly.type
_entity_poly.pdbx_seq_one_letter_code
_entity_poly.pdbx_strand_id
1 'polypeptide(L)'
;MPPTASLLMETKDVTLDAEAVFTRVFRMDFTQPGFAVMVLPAETSSHELRQHMAILKARLSKLHAARWGEGLEYLSLGRFDQQNTTRLHLDGAPERSFLMLGYEPTQVRSEFHIADFTRCAHDLGISPSEFLRLHNPMFSSGAELLRQYLVSLSDWREDRPRIVVINNSMAAQGTFGATHGVLHGATILSPDSQASRVINSTMMAPARFATCDPAMHVQQFLATDEISGQILS
;
A
#
# COMPACT_ATOMS: atom_id res chain seq x y z
N MET A 1 -16.73 -10.19 7.16
CA MET A 1 -15.97 -9.09 6.55
C MET A 1 -16.89 -7.89 6.40
N PRO A 2 -16.41 -6.65 6.62
CA PRO A 2 -17.23 -5.47 6.38
C PRO A 2 -17.54 -5.34 4.87
N PRO A 3 -18.71 -4.78 4.50
CA PRO A 3 -19.06 -4.54 3.10
C PRO A 3 -18.10 -3.55 2.43
N THR A 4 -17.83 -3.73 1.13
CA THR A 4 -16.83 -2.98 0.33
C THR A 4 -16.99 -1.45 0.41
N ALA A 5 -18.23 -0.95 0.58
CA ALA A 5 -18.53 0.48 0.70
C ALA A 5 -17.89 1.15 1.94
N SER A 6 -17.52 0.42 2.99
CA SER A 6 -16.88 1.01 4.18
C SER A 6 -15.37 1.22 4.04
N LEU A 7 -14.76 0.74 2.95
CA LEU A 7 -13.32 0.68 2.76
C LEU A 7 -12.75 1.90 2.01
N LEU A 8 -13.59 2.57 1.22
CA LEU A 8 -13.24 3.80 0.51
C LEU A 8 -13.48 5.03 1.41
N MET A 9 -12.55 5.98 1.36
CA MET A 9 -12.63 7.26 2.08
C MET A 9 -12.56 8.40 1.06
N GLU A 10 -13.69 9.06 0.83
CA GLU A 10 -13.70 10.32 0.07
C GLU A 10 -12.99 11.39 0.89
N THR A 11 -11.97 12.02 0.32
CA THR A 11 -11.16 13.01 1.01
C THR A 11 -10.96 14.26 0.15
N LYS A 12 -10.93 15.42 0.79
CA LYS A 12 -10.44 16.67 0.20
C LYS A 12 -9.17 17.18 0.88
N ASP A 13 -8.83 16.60 2.02
CA ASP A 13 -7.68 16.96 2.83
C ASP A 13 -7.17 15.71 3.55
N VAL A 14 -6.09 15.15 3.02
CA VAL A 14 -5.46 13.94 3.55
C VAL A 14 -4.95 14.10 4.99
N THR A 15 -4.79 15.34 5.48
CA THR A 15 -4.34 15.58 6.85
C THR A 15 -5.41 15.30 7.89
N LEU A 16 -6.69 15.48 7.53
CA LEU A 16 -7.83 15.22 8.43
C LEU A 16 -8.10 13.73 8.57
N ASP A 17 -7.75 12.94 7.55
CA ASP A 17 -8.01 11.50 7.50
C ASP A 17 -6.83 10.65 7.99
N ALA A 18 -5.69 11.26 8.32
CA ALA A 18 -4.46 10.55 8.65
C ALA A 18 -4.61 9.61 9.86
N GLU A 19 -5.38 9.99 10.88
CA GLU A 19 -5.65 9.12 12.04
C GLU A 19 -6.48 7.90 11.65
N ALA A 20 -7.53 8.09 10.85
CA ALA A 20 -8.36 6.98 10.37
C ALA A 20 -7.57 6.02 9.47
N VAL A 21 -6.71 6.55 8.59
CA VAL A 21 -5.76 5.75 7.80
C VAL A 21 -4.82 4.99 8.74
N PHE A 22 -4.24 5.66 9.74
CA PHE A 22 -3.33 5.04 10.68
C PHE A 22 -4.00 3.88 11.44
N THR A 23 -5.21 4.07 11.96
CA THR A 23 -5.99 3.02 12.62
C THR A 23 -6.26 1.82 11.70
N ARG A 24 -6.63 2.06 10.44
CA ARG A 24 -6.95 0.99 9.49
C ARG A 24 -5.73 0.17 9.06
N VAL A 25 -4.59 0.84 8.83
CA VAL A 25 -3.38 0.23 8.27
C VAL A 25 -2.47 -0.35 9.35
N PHE A 26 -2.20 0.41 10.42
CA PHE A 26 -1.22 0.07 11.45
C PHE A 26 -1.85 -0.78 12.56
N ARG A 27 -2.60 -1.80 12.14
CA ARG A 27 -3.38 -2.67 13.01
C ARG A 27 -2.48 -3.67 13.77
N MET A 28 -2.86 -3.95 15.00
CA MET A 28 -2.22 -4.96 15.87
C MET A 28 -3.14 -6.14 16.18
N ASP A 29 -4.32 -6.17 15.56
CA ASP A 29 -5.31 -7.25 15.59
C ASP A 29 -6.04 -7.31 14.24
N PHE A 30 -7.02 -8.19 14.11
CA PHE A 30 -7.79 -8.40 12.87
C PHE A 30 -9.10 -7.62 12.79
N THR A 31 -9.31 -6.63 13.67
CA THR A 31 -10.53 -5.79 13.65
C THR A 31 -10.50 -4.77 12.52
N GLN A 32 -9.30 -4.37 12.11
CA GLN A 32 -9.05 -3.41 11.03
C GLN A 32 -8.53 -4.12 9.77
N PRO A 33 -8.71 -3.54 8.58
CA PRO A 33 -8.43 -4.22 7.31
C PRO A 33 -6.94 -4.37 6.98
N GLY A 34 -6.04 -3.56 7.56
CA GLY A 34 -4.61 -3.58 7.22
C GLY A 34 -4.27 -2.77 5.97
N PHE A 35 -5.24 -2.04 5.42
CA PHE A 35 -5.06 -1.12 4.30
C PHE A 35 -6.12 0.01 4.38
N ALA A 36 -5.90 1.09 3.64
CA ALA A 36 -6.86 2.17 3.48
C ALA A 36 -6.83 2.69 2.04
N VAL A 37 -7.99 3.12 1.53
CA VAL A 37 -8.11 3.71 0.19
C VAL A 37 -8.75 5.07 0.33
N MET A 38 -8.05 6.09 -0.15
CA MET A 38 -8.47 7.48 -0.17
C MET A 38 -8.77 7.88 -1.61
N VAL A 39 -9.97 8.42 -1.85
CA VAL A 39 -10.39 8.91 -3.17
C VAL A 39 -10.33 10.43 -3.14
N LEU A 40 -9.51 11.00 -4.02
CA LEU A 40 -9.24 12.43 -4.11
C LEU A 40 -10.19 13.10 -5.13
N PRO A 41 -10.35 14.43 -5.09
CA PRO A 41 -11.11 15.16 -6.11
C PRO A 41 -10.63 14.83 -7.54
N ALA A 42 -11.54 14.82 -8.50
CA ALA A 42 -11.24 14.39 -9.88
C ALA A 42 -10.22 15.31 -10.57
N GLU A 43 -10.18 16.58 -10.15
CA GLU A 43 -9.29 17.63 -10.60
C GLU A 43 -7.87 17.55 -10.02
N THR A 44 -7.61 16.66 -9.05
CA THR A 44 -6.28 16.54 -8.45
C THR A 44 -5.26 16.07 -9.50
N SER A 45 -4.28 16.93 -9.78
CA SER A 45 -3.21 16.68 -10.72
C SER A 45 -2.21 15.62 -10.23
N SER A 46 -1.36 15.13 -11.14
CA SER A 46 -0.28 14.19 -10.82
C SER A 46 0.68 14.73 -9.75
N HIS A 47 1.04 16.01 -9.81
CA HIS A 47 1.87 16.66 -8.79
C HIS A 47 1.16 16.80 -7.44
N GLU A 48 -0.11 17.26 -7.43
CA GLU A 48 -0.89 17.39 -6.20
C GLU A 48 -1.11 16.03 -5.52
N LEU A 49 -1.34 14.96 -6.30
CA LEU A 49 -1.41 13.60 -5.77
C LEU A 49 -0.13 13.23 -5.00
N ARG A 50 1.06 13.48 -5.56
CA ARG A 50 2.33 13.22 -4.88
C ARG A 50 2.55 14.10 -3.66
N GLN A 51 2.11 15.37 -3.71
CA GLN A 51 2.11 16.24 -2.54
C GLN A 51 1.23 15.70 -1.41
N HIS A 52 0.02 15.24 -1.75
CA HIS A 52 -0.87 14.57 -0.79
C HIS A 52 -0.22 13.32 -0.18
N MET A 53 0.45 12.48 -0.99
CA MET A 53 1.19 11.32 -0.48
C MET A 53 2.29 11.72 0.52
N ALA A 54 3.08 12.75 0.19
CA ALA A 54 4.16 13.24 1.06
C ALA A 54 3.61 13.83 2.38
N ILE A 55 2.54 14.61 2.31
CA ILE A 55 1.84 15.16 3.48
C ILE A 55 1.30 14.03 4.36
N LEU A 56 0.66 13.03 3.76
CA LEU A 56 0.13 11.87 4.47
C LEU A 56 1.26 11.08 5.15
N LYS A 57 2.37 10.79 4.46
CA LYS A 57 3.56 10.15 5.07
C LYS A 57 4.07 10.91 6.28
N ALA A 58 4.17 12.24 6.20
CA ALA A 58 4.64 13.06 7.31
C ALA A 58 3.70 12.95 8.53
N ARG A 59 2.38 12.89 8.31
CA ARG A 59 1.39 12.67 9.38
C ARG A 59 1.48 11.26 9.96
N LEU A 60 1.51 10.23 9.12
CA LEU A 60 1.64 8.84 9.55
C LEU A 60 2.95 8.60 10.33
N SER A 61 4.06 9.24 9.92
CA SER A 61 5.34 9.18 10.63
C SER A 61 5.24 9.75 12.05
N LYS A 62 4.54 10.89 12.24
CA LYS A 62 4.29 11.45 13.58
C LYS A 62 3.43 10.54 14.45
N LEU A 63 2.38 9.94 13.89
CA LEU A 63 1.52 8.99 14.60
C LEU A 63 2.27 7.71 14.98
N HIS A 64 3.10 7.19 14.08
CA HIS A 64 3.97 6.05 14.34
C HIS A 64 4.97 6.38 15.46
N ALA A 65 5.59 7.56 15.43
CA ALA A 65 6.51 8.01 16.49
C ALA A 65 5.81 8.16 17.84
N ALA A 66 4.61 8.72 17.87
CA ALA A 66 3.82 8.83 19.10
C ALA A 66 3.50 7.45 19.71
N ARG A 67 3.29 6.43 18.86
CA ARG A 67 2.91 5.08 19.31
C ARG A 67 4.10 4.19 19.68
N TRP A 68 5.19 4.26 18.92
CA TRP A 68 6.32 3.32 19.03
C TRP A 68 7.67 4.00 19.27
N GLY A 69 7.71 5.31 19.47
CA GLY A 69 8.92 6.07 19.80
C GLY A 69 9.85 6.33 18.61
N GLU A 70 9.41 6.06 17.39
CA GLU A 70 10.25 6.17 16.18
C GLU A 70 9.41 6.59 14.97
N GLY A 71 9.94 7.47 14.12
CA GLY A 71 9.25 7.89 12.89
C GLY A 71 9.36 6.88 11.75
N LEU A 72 8.61 7.13 10.69
CA LEU A 72 8.73 6.44 9.41
C LEU A 72 9.63 7.23 8.46
N GLU A 73 10.53 6.52 7.79
CA GLU A 73 11.38 7.01 6.71
C GLU A 73 11.07 6.34 5.39
N TYR A 74 11.35 7.07 4.30
CA TYR A 74 11.23 6.52 2.96
C TYR A 74 12.37 5.53 2.70
N LEU A 75 12.01 4.38 2.15
CA LEU A 75 12.96 3.41 1.61
C LEU A 75 13.07 3.50 0.10
N SER A 76 11.96 3.84 -0.58
CA SER A 76 11.94 4.04 -2.02
C SER A 76 10.85 5.03 -2.41
N LEU A 77 11.06 5.74 -3.52
CA LEU A 77 10.08 6.59 -4.19
C LEU A 77 10.23 6.38 -5.69
N GLY A 78 9.12 6.15 -6.40
CA GLY A 78 9.16 5.89 -7.84
C GLY A 78 7.83 6.14 -8.52
N ARG A 79 7.87 6.16 -9.86
CA ARG A 79 6.68 6.36 -10.70
C ARG A 79 6.77 5.43 -11.89
N PHE A 80 5.79 4.53 -12.05
CA PHE A 80 5.81 3.51 -13.10
C PHE A 80 4.46 3.38 -13.80
N ASP A 81 4.49 2.89 -15.04
CA ASP A 81 3.30 2.54 -15.80
C ASP A 81 3.02 1.05 -15.64
N GLN A 82 1.84 0.69 -15.13
CA GLN A 82 1.46 -0.70 -14.91
C GLN A 82 0.38 -1.16 -15.88
N GLN A 83 0.81 -1.83 -16.94
CA GLN A 83 -0.07 -2.46 -17.94
C GLN A 83 -0.31 -3.96 -17.73
N ASN A 84 0.44 -4.57 -16.79
CA ASN A 84 0.38 -6.01 -16.53
C ASN A 84 -0.38 -6.33 -15.24
N THR A 85 -1.11 -7.44 -15.26
CA THR A 85 -1.70 -8.04 -14.06
C THR A 85 -0.62 -8.47 -13.09
N THR A 86 -0.77 -8.09 -11.83
CA THR A 86 0.09 -8.50 -10.72
C THR A 86 -0.66 -9.49 -9.83
N ARG A 87 -0.06 -10.67 -9.60
CA ARG A 87 -0.57 -11.64 -8.61
C ARG A 87 -0.47 -11.04 -7.21
N LEU A 88 -1.17 -11.64 -6.25
CA LEU A 88 -1.00 -11.28 -4.84
C LEU A 88 0.46 -11.43 -4.43
N HIS A 89 1.05 -10.37 -3.90
CA HIS A 89 2.44 -10.35 -3.47
C HIS A 89 2.64 -9.39 -2.29
N LEU A 90 3.78 -9.58 -1.63
CA LEU A 90 4.36 -8.65 -0.68
C LEU A 90 5.53 -7.96 -1.38
N ASP A 91 5.63 -6.64 -1.26
CA ASP A 91 6.76 -5.92 -1.84
C ASP A 91 8.03 -6.18 -1.03
N GLY A 92 9.16 -6.30 -1.73
CA GLY A 92 10.46 -6.50 -1.11
C GLY A 92 10.85 -5.32 -0.23
N ALA A 93 10.82 -5.51 1.08
CA ALA A 93 11.15 -4.52 2.09
C ALA A 93 11.50 -5.19 3.42
N PRO A 94 12.02 -4.44 4.41
CA PRO A 94 12.20 -4.94 5.77
C PRO A 94 10.89 -5.46 6.37
N GLU A 95 11.01 -6.33 7.39
CA GLU A 95 9.89 -7.04 8.03
C GLU A 95 8.76 -6.13 8.53
N ARG A 96 9.06 -4.86 8.83
CA ARG A 96 8.10 -3.81 9.17
C ARG A 96 8.19 -2.71 8.13
N SER A 97 7.24 -2.71 7.22
CA SER A 97 7.18 -1.74 6.14
C SER A 97 5.73 -1.47 5.74
N PHE A 98 5.52 -0.34 5.09
CA PHE A 98 4.22 0.12 4.63
C PHE A 98 4.40 0.68 3.23
N LEU A 99 3.49 0.29 2.34
CA LEU A 99 3.49 0.72 0.96
C LEU A 99 2.40 1.78 0.77
N MET A 100 2.72 2.86 0.08
CA MET A 100 1.75 3.86 -0.34
C MET A 100 1.78 4.00 -1.85
N LEU A 101 0.64 3.78 -2.49
CA LEU A 101 0.44 3.83 -3.93
C LEU A 101 -0.50 4.99 -4.28
N GLY A 102 -0.03 5.93 -5.10
CA GLY A 102 -0.80 7.01 -5.68
C GLY A 102 -1.18 6.70 -7.12
N TYR A 103 -2.44 6.35 -7.35
CA TYR A 103 -2.98 6.06 -8.69
C TYR A 103 -3.43 7.36 -9.36
N GLU A 104 -2.88 7.61 -10.56
CA GLU A 104 -3.36 8.66 -11.45
C GLU A 104 -4.63 8.18 -12.19
N PRO A 105 -5.54 9.10 -12.59
CA PRO A 105 -6.69 8.74 -13.41
C PRO A 105 -6.27 8.05 -14.72
N THR A 106 -6.99 7.01 -15.10
CA THR A 106 -6.71 6.25 -16.33
C THR A 106 -7.98 5.65 -16.92
N GLN A 107 -7.92 5.29 -18.21
CA GLN A 107 -8.96 4.49 -18.87
C GLN A 107 -8.69 2.98 -18.79
N VAL A 108 -7.48 2.58 -18.37
CA VAL A 108 -7.08 1.17 -18.24
C VAL A 108 -7.80 0.54 -17.06
N ARG A 109 -8.83 -0.24 -17.35
CA ARG A 109 -9.68 -0.85 -16.32
C ARG A 109 -8.95 -1.95 -15.55
N SER A 110 -9.08 -1.94 -14.22
CA SER A 110 -8.44 -2.89 -13.33
C SER A 110 -9.27 -3.22 -12.10
N GLU A 111 -9.12 -4.43 -11.58
CA GLU A 111 -9.57 -4.81 -10.25
C GLU A 111 -8.39 -4.77 -9.28
N PHE A 112 -8.58 -4.18 -8.10
CA PHE A 112 -7.58 -4.17 -7.05
C PHE A 112 -7.96 -5.18 -5.96
N HIS A 113 -6.99 -6.00 -5.57
CA HIS A 113 -7.19 -7.11 -4.65
C HIS A 113 -6.27 -6.98 -3.44
N ILE A 114 -6.83 -7.20 -2.25
CA ILE A 114 -6.08 -7.30 -1.00
C ILE A 114 -6.38 -8.65 -0.35
N ALA A 115 -5.36 -9.38 0.10
CA ALA A 115 -5.53 -10.62 0.85
C ALA A 115 -4.89 -10.54 2.22
N ASP A 116 -5.65 -10.88 3.27
CA ASP A 116 -5.17 -10.89 4.64
C ASP A 116 -4.37 -12.17 4.97
N PHE A 117 -3.14 -12.23 4.45
CA PHE A 117 -2.27 -13.40 4.66
C PHE A 117 -1.84 -13.56 6.12
N THR A 118 -1.75 -12.46 6.87
CA THR A 118 -1.39 -12.52 8.30
C THR A 118 -2.49 -13.22 9.09
N ARG A 119 -3.76 -12.93 8.80
CA ARG A 119 -4.88 -13.66 9.39
C ARG A 119 -4.91 -15.12 8.96
N CYS A 120 -4.67 -15.39 7.68
CA CYS A 120 -4.57 -16.77 7.19
C CYS A 120 -3.47 -17.56 7.91
N ALA A 121 -2.29 -16.97 8.08
CA ALA A 121 -1.18 -17.56 8.82
C ALA A 121 -1.54 -17.84 10.29
N HIS A 122 -2.20 -16.88 10.95
CA HIS A 122 -2.69 -17.02 12.31
C HIS A 122 -3.69 -18.18 12.44
N ASP A 123 -4.67 -18.26 11.53
CA ASP A 123 -5.70 -19.32 11.56
C ASP A 123 -5.11 -20.72 11.26
N LEU A 124 -3.94 -20.77 10.60
CA LEU A 124 -3.14 -21.98 10.39
C LEU A 124 -2.15 -22.28 11.54
N GLY A 125 -2.02 -21.39 12.52
CA GLY A 125 -1.10 -21.55 13.64
C GLY A 125 0.39 -21.37 13.28
N ILE A 126 0.70 -20.63 12.21
CA ILE A 126 2.07 -20.37 11.76
C ILE A 126 2.37 -18.86 11.72
N SER A 127 3.65 -18.49 11.68
CA SER A 127 4.03 -17.08 11.54
C SER A 127 3.80 -16.54 10.11
N PRO A 128 3.67 -15.21 9.93
CA PRO A 128 3.51 -14.61 8.60
C PRO A 128 4.68 -14.93 7.65
N SER A 129 5.91 -14.91 8.15
CA SER A 129 7.10 -15.25 7.35
C SER A 129 7.13 -16.73 6.96
N GLU A 130 6.71 -17.63 7.86
CA GLU A 130 6.54 -19.05 7.53
C GLU A 130 5.46 -19.27 6.47
N PHE A 131 4.32 -18.56 6.57
CA PHE A 131 3.28 -18.61 5.54
C PHE A 131 3.84 -18.22 4.17
N LEU A 132 4.56 -17.10 4.05
CA LEU A 132 5.12 -16.66 2.77
C LEU A 132 6.16 -17.65 2.22
N ARG A 133 6.92 -18.32 3.09
CA ARG A 133 7.91 -19.33 2.71
C ARG A 133 7.26 -20.63 2.24
N LEU A 134 6.22 -21.10 2.93
CA LEU A 134 5.56 -22.40 2.68
C LEU A 134 4.44 -22.31 1.64
N HIS A 135 3.75 -21.17 1.59
CA HIS A 135 2.54 -20.93 0.82
C HIS A 135 2.69 -19.67 -0.04
N ASN A 136 3.80 -19.58 -0.77
CA ASN A 136 4.08 -18.42 -1.60
C ASN A 136 2.90 -18.16 -2.57
N PRO A 137 2.23 -16.99 -2.47
CA PRO A 137 1.01 -16.67 -3.21
C PRO A 137 1.24 -16.52 -4.72
N MET A 138 2.50 -16.49 -5.17
CA MET A 138 2.85 -16.56 -6.58
C MET A 138 2.53 -17.92 -7.22
N PHE A 139 2.30 -18.96 -6.41
CA PHE A 139 1.85 -20.28 -6.86
C PHE A 139 0.36 -20.50 -6.56
N SER A 140 -0.31 -21.30 -7.39
CA SER A 140 -1.76 -21.53 -7.32
C SER A 140 -2.23 -22.11 -5.98
N SER A 141 -1.44 -22.98 -5.35
CA SER A 141 -1.77 -23.57 -4.05
C SER A 141 -1.80 -22.54 -2.91
N GLY A 142 -0.88 -21.57 -2.91
CA GLY A 142 -0.87 -20.47 -1.95
C GLY A 142 -2.02 -19.49 -2.17
N ALA A 143 -2.33 -19.20 -3.45
CA ALA A 143 -3.44 -18.33 -3.80
C ALA A 143 -4.81 -18.88 -3.37
N GLU A 144 -5.03 -20.19 -3.46
CA GLU A 144 -6.30 -20.81 -3.05
C GLU A 144 -6.55 -20.69 -1.54
N LEU A 145 -5.50 -20.82 -0.71
CA LEU A 145 -5.60 -20.64 0.74
C LEU A 145 -6.07 -19.22 1.12
N LEU A 146 -5.72 -18.22 0.31
CA LEU A 146 -6.05 -16.83 0.54
C LEU A 146 -7.46 -16.45 0.08
N ARG A 147 -8.18 -17.33 -0.62
CA ARG A 147 -9.49 -17.03 -1.23
C ARG A 147 -10.53 -16.54 -0.22
N GLN A 148 -10.53 -17.10 0.99
CA GLN A 148 -11.45 -16.71 2.07
C GLN A 148 -11.05 -15.39 2.76
N TYR A 149 -9.82 -14.92 2.52
CA TYR A 149 -9.23 -13.73 3.10
C TYR A 149 -9.10 -12.59 2.08
N LEU A 150 -9.63 -12.80 0.87
CA LEU A 150 -9.55 -11.88 -0.26
C LEU A 150 -10.65 -10.83 -0.20
N VAL A 151 -10.25 -9.57 -0.38
CA VAL A 151 -11.13 -8.43 -0.62
C VAL A 151 -10.83 -7.91 -2.01
N SER A 152 -11.83 -7.96 -2.89
CA SER A 152 -11.78 -7.28 -4.19
C SER A 152 -12.47 -5.93 -4.08
N LEU A 153 -11.77 -4.87 -4.45
CA LEU A 153 -12.34 -3.53 -4.52
C LEU A 153 -13.04 -3.36 -5.87
N SER A 154 -14.33 -3.69 -5.90
CA SER A 154 -15.14 -3.68 -7.12
C SER A 154 -15.53 -2.28 -7.60
N ASP A 155 -15.45 -1.25 -6.75
CA ASP A 155 -15.77 0.15 -7.08
C ASP A 155 -14.51 1.02 -7.26
N TRP A 156 -13.49 0.42 -7.86
CA TRP A 156 -12.17 1.04 -8.02
C TRP A 156 -12.16 2.26 -8.96
N ARG A 157 -13.20 2.46 -9.80
CA ARG A 157 -13.46 3.61 -10.70
C ARG A 157 -12.21 4.39 -11.17
N GLU A 158 -11.58 4.00 -12.25
CA GLU A 158 -10.27 4.53 -12.67
C GLU A 158 -10.24 6.03 -13.05
N ASP A 159 -11.38 6.73 -13.04
CA ASP A 159 -11.56 8.13 -13.42
C ASP A 159 -11.12 9.17 -12.38
N ARG A 160 -10.72 8.74 -11.17
CA ARG A 160 -10.31 9.63 -10.08
C ARG A 160 -8.94 9.28 -9.49
N PRO A 161 -8.16 10.27 -9.03
CA PRO A 161 -6.91 10.01 -8.32
C PRO A 161 -7.16 9.33 -6.98
N ARG A 162 -6.27 8.40 -6.59
CA ARG A 162 -6.39 7.66 -5.33
C ARG A 162 -5.06 7.48 -4.63
N ILE A 163 -5.12 7.40 -3.31
CA ILE A 163 -4.02 6.92 -2.48
C ILE A 163 -4.45 5.62 -1.81
N VAL A 164 -3.67 4.57 -1.98
CA VAL A 164 -3.80 3.33 -1.21
C VAL A 164 -2.63 3.24 -0.25
N VAL A 165 -2.92 3.03 1.03
CA VAL A 165 -1.89 2.74 2.04
C VAL A 165 -2.07 1.29 2.46
N ILE A 166 -1.00 0.50 2.40
CA ILE A 166 -1.00 -0.95 2.59
C ILE A 166 0.02 -1.28 3.66
N ASN A 167 -0.39 -2.10 4.61
CA ASN A 167 0.53 -2.68 5.57
C ASN A 167 1.33 -3.80 4.89
N ASN A 168 2.60 -3.55 4.59
CA ASN A 168 3.53 -4.47 3.93
C ASN A 168 4.40 -5.24 4.95
N SER A 169 3.96 -5.30 6.21
CA SER A 169 4.66 -5.99 7.30
C SER A 169 4.51 -7.50 7.21
N MET A 170 5.59 -8.21 7.47
CA MET A 170 5.62 -9.66 7.75
C MET A 170 6.13 -9.97 9.15
N ALA A 171 6.20 -8.96 10.03
CA ALA A 171 6.70 -9.10 11.39
C ALA A 171 5.87 -10.13 12.18
N ALA A 172 6.57 -10.96 12.94
CA ALA A 172 5.94 -11.95 13.81
C ALA A 172 5.11 -11.28 14.91
N GLN A 173 3.99 -11.92 15.27
CA GLN A 173 3.16 -11.48 16.39
C GLN A 173 3.96 -11.50 17.69
N GLY A 174 3.77 -10.48 18.54
CA GLY A 174 4.50 -10.34 19.80
C GLY A 174 5.81 -9.55 19.69
N THR A 175 6.32 -9.30 18.49
CA THR A 175 7.45 -8.38 18.30
C THR A 175 7.03 -6.93 18.57
N PHE A 176 7.88 -6.14 19.24
CA PHE A 176 7.60 -4.74 19.51
C PHE A 176 7.36 -3.95 18.22
N GLY A 177 6.19 -3.29 18.13
CA GLY A 177 5.79 -2.56 16.93
C GLY A 177 5.47 -3.46 15.73
N ALA A 178 5.20 -4.75 15.94
CA ALA A 178 4.61 -5.59 14.92
C ALA A 178 3.21 -5.08 14.57
N THR A 179 2.92 -5.06 13.27
CA THR A 179 1.60 -4.79 12.73
C THR A 179 1.27 -5.87 11.70
N HIS A 180 -0.02 -6.18 11.53
CA HIS A 180 -0.45 -7.30 10.69
C HIS A 180 -0.63 -6.87 9.24
N GLY A 181 0.33 -7.25 8.39
CA GLY A 181 0.33 -6.92 6.97
C GLY A 181 -0.67 -7.70 6.15
N VAL A 182 -0.78 -7.29 4.89
CA VAL A 182 -1.64 -7.88 3.86
C VAL A 182 -0.87 -8.00 2.55
N LEU A 183 -1.35 -8.84 1.64
CA LEU A 183 -0.85 -8.91 0.27
C LEU A 183 -1.72 -8.05 -0.63
N HIS A 184 -1.14 -7.56 -1.72
CA HIS A 184 -1.87 -6.81 -2.72
C HIS A 184 -1.59 -7.32 -4.13
N GLY A 185 -2.51 -7.03 -5.05
CA GLY A 185 -2.39 -7.36 -6.46
C GLY A 185 -3.42 -6.61 -7.27
N ALA A 186 -3.25 -6.60 -8.59
CA ALA A 186 -4.20 -5.97 -9.49
C ALA A 186 -4.38 -6.80 -10.76
N THR A 187 -5.63 -6.99 -11.17
CA THR A 187 -5.98 -7.62 -12.44
C THR A 187 -6.30 -6.53 -13.45
N ILE A 188 -5.52 -6.45 -14.53
CA ILE A 188 -5.83 -5.57 -15.66
C ILE A 188 -6.87 -6.27 -16.53
N LEU A 189 -8.07 -5.71 -16.62
CA LEU A 189 -9.21 -6.32 -17.31
C LEU A 189 -9.12 -6.11 -18.82
N SER A 190 -8.63 -4.95 -19.24
CA SER A 190 -8.48 -4.58 -20.65
C SER A 190 -7.22 -3.74 -20.79
N PRO A 191 -6.06 -4.37 -21.03
CA PRO A 191 -4.82 -3.65 -21.29
C PRO A 191 -4.98 -2.76 -22.53
N ASP A 192 -4.41 -1.56 -22.48
CA ASP A 192 -4.42 -0.63 -23.59
C ASP A 192 -3.01 -0.04 -23.75
N SER A 193 -2.32 -0.42 -24.82
CA SER A 193 -0.95 0.01 -25.08
C SER A 193 -0.85 1.48 -25.52
N GLN A 194 -1.99 2.14 -25.80
CA GLN A 194 -2.06 3.56 -26.14
C GLN A 194 -2.45 4.44 -24.96
N ALA A 195 -2.90 3.84 -23.85
CA ALA A 195 -3.18 4.54 -22.60
C ALA A 195 -2.06 4.29 -21.58
N SER A 196 -1.94 5.17 -20.60
CA SER A 196 -1.02 4.98 -19.46
C SER A 196 -1.80 4.71 -18.18
N ARG A 197 -1.28 3.82 -17.33
CA ARG A 197 -1.78 3.54 -15.99
C ARG A 197 -0.67 3.83 -14.99
N VAL A 198 -0.50 5.12 -14.70
CA VAL A 198 0.62 5.57 -13.88
C VAL A 198 0.33 5.41 -12.40
N ILE A 199 1.29 4.81 -11.70
CA ILE A 199 1.29 4.62 -10.26
C ILE A 199 2.53 5.27 -9.68
N ASN A 200 2.31 6.13 -8.69
CA ASN A 200 3.32 6.69 -7.82
C ASN A 200 3.48 5.74 -6.64
N SER A 201 4.69 5.31 -6.31
CA SER A 201 4.92 4.36 -5.22
C SER A 201 5.93 4.90 -4.24
N THR A 202 5.63 4.77 -2.95
CA THR A 202 6.60 5.00 -1.90
C THR A 202 6.56 3.86 -0.89
N MET A 203 7.72 3.29 -0.60
CA MET A 203 7.90 2.37 0.52
C MET A 203 8.37 3.14 1.74
N MET A 204 7.80 2.85 2.91
CA MET A 204 8.22 3.45 4.17
C MET A 204 8.39 2.40 5.27
N ALA A 205 9.34 2.63 6.18
CA ALA A 205 9.62 1.76 7.31
C ALA A 205 10.08 2.58 8.52
N PRO A 206 10.10 2.01 9.73
CA PRO A 206 10.72 2.65 10.88
C PRO A 206 12.16 3.11 10.58
N ALA A 207 12.54 4.29 11.08
CA ALA A 207 13.79 4.97 10.73
C ALA A 207 15.06 4.11 10.82
N ARG A 208 15.13 3.17 11.76
CA ARG A 208 16.24 2.20 11.94
C ARG A 208 16.51 1.32 10.71
N PHE A 209 15.54 1.19 9.81
CA PHE A 209 15.68 0.42 8.57
C PHE A 209 16.12 1.27 7.38
N ALA A 210 16.09 2.60 7.49
CA ALA A 210 16.57 3.49 6.44
C ALA A 210 18.10 3.56 6.47
N THR A 211 18.71 3.50 5.29
CA THR A 211 20.17 3.50 5.10
C THR A 211 20.69 4.81 4.51
N CYS A 212 19.83 5.66 3.98
CA CYS A 212 20.17 6.92 3.32
C CYS A 212 19.16 8.03 3.65
N ASP A 213 19.58 9.29 3.48
CA ASP A 213 18.70 10.45 3.58
C ASP A 213 17.85 10.59 2.30
N PRO A 214 16.50 10.50 2.38
CA PRO A 214 15.65 10.56 1.21
C PRO A 214 15.40 11.99 0.68
N ALA A 215 15.90 13.05 1.31
CA ALA A 215 15.50 14.43 1.01
C ALA A 215 15.60 14.82 -0.47
N MET A 216 16.71 14.49 -1.14
CA MET A 216 16.89 14.79 -2.57
C MET A 216 15.88 14.02 -3.45
N HIS A 217 15.68 12.73 -3.14
CA HIS A 217 14.74 11.88 -3.88
C HIS A 217 13.28 12.30 -3.68
N VAL A 218 12.94 12.84 -2.49
CA VAL A 218 11.61 13.41 -2.24
C VAL A 218 11.38 14.63 -3.13
N GLN A 219 12.34 15.55 -3.24
CA GLN A 219 12.18 16.72 -4.11
C GLN A 219 12.04 16.32 -5.58
N GLN A 220 12.85 15.37 -6.04
CA GLN A 220 12.75 14.84 -7.40
C GLN A 220 11.39 14.15 -7.64
N PHE A 221 10.95 13.29 -6.72
CA PHE A 221 9.65 12.62 -6.80
C PHE A 221 8.51 13.62 -6.91
N LEU A 222 8.52 14.68 -6.10
CA LEU A 222 7.47 15.70 -6.11
C LEU A 222 7.44 16.51 -7.41
N ALA A 223 8.59 16.77 -8.03
CA ALA A 223 8.72 17.66 -9.18
C ALA A 223 8.74 16.96 -10.54
N THR A 224 9.01 15.65 -10.61
CA THR A 224 9.21 14.96 -11.89
C THR A 224 7.92 14.70 -12.64
N ASP A 225 8.01 14.76 -13.98
CA ASP A 225 7.00 14.24 -14.92
C ASP A 225 7.41 12.88 -15.51
N GLU A 226 8.64 12.43 -15.25
CA GLU A 226 9.17 11.20 -15.80
C GLU A 226 8.50 9.96 -15.16
N ILE A 227 8.36 8.91 -15.96
CA ILE A 227 8.01 7.58 -15.49
C ILE A 227 9.32 6.82 -15.31
N SER A 228 9.86 6.88 -14.10
CA SER A 228 11.10 6.20 -13.72
C SER A 228 10.80 5.08 -12.72
N GLY A 229 10.95 3.82 -13.17
CA GLY A 229 10.80 2.63 -12.34
C GLY A 229 11.93 2.40 -11.34
N GLN A 230 12.67 3.44 -10.92
CA GLN A 230 13.82 3.27 -10.04
C GLN A 230 13.37 3.17 -8.58
N ILE A 231 13.60 1.99 -8.00
CA ILE A 231 13.54 1.74 -6.56
C ILE A 231 14.89 2.18 -5.99
N LEU A 232 14.90 3.05 -4.98
CA LEU A 232 16.12 3.37 -4.23
C LEU A 232 16.64 2.08 -3.60
N SER A 233 17.83 1.63 -4.02
CA SER A 233 18.57 0.50 -3.45
C SER A 233 19.61 0.98 -2.45
#